data_AF-X0W8L0-F1
#
_entry.id   AF-X0W8L0-F1
#
_cell.length_a   1.000
_cell.length_b   1.000
_cell.length_c   1.000
_cell.angle_alpha   90.00
_cell.angle_beta   90.00
_cell.angle_gamma   90.00
#
_symmetry.space_group_name_H-M   'P 1'
#
loop_
_entity.id
_entity.type
_entity.pdbx_description
1 polymer ?
#
loop_
_entity_poly.entity_id
_entity_poly.type
_entity_poly.pdbx_seq_one_letter_code
_entity_poly.pdbx_strand_id
1 'polypeptide(L)'
;QLSDPSAMTVWGETKDHNHYLLDVLNKRMKYPKLKKETIKLWEYYMQFGSGQIAMLIEDKASGQSLIQDLKRSTKIPVIAVKADVNKQVRMSSASPLIEAGRVYLPDKVPWLVEYETQHARFPLWRFDDLVDSTSQYLNWVGKPHYRKMKRKFWK
;
A
#
# COMPACT_ATOMS: atom_id res chain seq x y z
N GLN A 1 -11.33 12.87 -20.29
CA GLN A 1 -11.06 11.49 -19.83
C GLN A 1 -10.90 11.53 -18.32
N LEU A 2 -11.82 10.93 -17.55
CA LEU A 2 -11.70 10.85 -16.09
C LEU A 2 -10.65 9.79 -15.78
N SER A 3 -9.64 10.12 -14.96
CA SER A 3 -8.62 9.17 -14.54
C SER A 3 -9.23 8.10 -13.65
N ASP A 4 -8.61 6.91 -13.62
CA ASP A 4 -8.87 5.90 -12.60
C ASP A 4 -8.63 6.49 -11.20
N PRO A 5 -9.34 5.99 -10.17
CA PRO A 5 -9.12 6.46 -8.81
C PRO A 5 -7.71 6.06 -8.35
N SER A 6 -7.14 6.85 -7.44
CA SER A 6 -5.92 6.48 -6.75
C SER A 6 -6.29 5.86 -5.41
N ALA A 7 -5.93 4.59 -5.23
CA ALA A 7 -6.05 3.86 -3.98
C ALA A 7 -4.78 4.00 -3.15
N MET A 8 -4.94 4.37 -1.89
CA MET A 8 -3.89 4.35 -0.87
C MET A 8 -4.43 3.63 0.36
N THR A 9 -3.68 2.66 0.86
CA THR A 9 -3.97 1.96 2.10
C THR A 9 -2.83 2.18 3.09
N VAL A 10 -3.15 2.40 4.35
CA VAL A 10 -2.16 2.54 5.43
C VAL A 10 -2.26 1.34 6.34
N TRP A 11 -1.14 0.69 6.59
CA TRP A 11 -1.08 -0.55 7.35
C TRP A 11 -0.15 -0.44 8.55
N GLY A 12 -0.62 -0.92 9.70
CA GLY A 12 0.20 -1.16 10.89
C GLY A 12 0.59 -2.62 10.97
N GLU A 13 1.88 -2.90 11.19
CA GLU A 13 2.38 -4.25 11.49
C GLU A 13 2.81 -4.32 12.95
N THR A 14 2.40 -5.38 13.64
CA THR A 14 2.83 -5.68 15.01
C THR A 14 4.02 -6.64 15.01
N LYS A 15 4.71 -6.76 16.16
CA LYS A 15 5.85 -7.68 16.31
C LYS A 15 5.49 -9.15 16.04
N ASP A 16 4.23 -9.53 16.27
CA ASP A 16 3.73 -10.89 16.08
C ASP A 16 3.15 -11.12 14.68
N HIS A 17 3.46 -10.23 13.73
CA HIS A 17 3.02 -10.28 12.33
C HIS A 17 1.49 -10.24 12.16
N ASN A 18 0.79 -9.48 13.02
CA ASN A 18 -0.57 -9.05 12.75
C ASN A 18 -0.58 -7.72 12.01
N HIS A 19 -1.46 -7.59 11.02
CA HIS A 19 -1.57 -6.49 10.08
C HIS A 19 -2.91 -5.77 10.25
N TYR A 20 -2.88 -4.47 10.53
CA TYR A 20 -4.07 -3.66 10.80
C TYR A 20 -4.23 -2.63 9.69
N LEU A 21 -5.40 -2.61 9.04
CA LEU A 21 -5.72 -1.56 8.09
C LEU A 21 -6.13 -0.29 8.86
N LEU A 22 -5.27 0.72 8.82
CA LEU A 22 -5.42 1.96 9.58
C LEU A 22 -6.19 3.04 8.81
N ASP A 23 -5.99 3.10 7.50
CA ASP A 23 -6.61 4.12 6.65
C ASP A 23 -6.79 3.64 5.21
N VAL A 24 -7.77 4.24 4.54
CA VAL A 24 -8.02 4.05 3.12
C VAL A 24 -8.41 5.38 2.47
N LEU A 25 -7.70 5.73 1.40
CA LEU A 25 -8.07 6.80 0.48
C LEU A 25 -8.27 6.21 -0.91
N ASN A 26 -9.50 6.24 -1.42
CA ASN A 26 -9.79 5.88 -2.80
C ASN A 26 -10.47 7.04 -3.53
N LYS A 27 -9.69 7.87 -4.24
CA LYS A 27 -10.23 9.10 -4.87
C LYS A 27 -9.59 9.37 -6.23
N ARG A 28 -10.41 9.86 -7.17
CA ARG A 28 -9.91 10.41 -8.44
C ARG A 28 -9.20 11.74 -8.20
N MET A 29 -7.92 11.78 -8.52
CA MET A 29 -7.08 12.96 -8.27
C MET A 29 -6.16 13.21 -9.47
N LYS A 30 -6.05 14.48 -9.87
CA LYS A 30 -4.98 14.91 -10.77
C LYS A 30 -3.65 14.85 -10.03
N TYR A 31 -2.56 14.67 -10.78
CA TYR A 31 -1.22 14.46 -10.24
C TYR A 31 -0.78 15.46 -9.15
N PRO A 32 -0.97 16.79 -9.28
CA PRO A 32 -0.56 17.71 -8.22
C PRO A 32 -1.26 17.46 -6.87
N LYS A 33 -2.56 17.10 -6.92
CA LYS A 33 -3.33 16.76 -5.72
C LYS A 33 -2.90 15.40 -5.18
N LEU A 34 -2.70 14.41 -6.06
CA LEU A 34 -2.22 13.08 -5.69
C LEU A 34 -0.91 13.17 -4.87
N LYS A 35 0.09 13.91 -5.38
CA LYS A 35 1.36 14.13 -4.69
C LYS A 35 1.17 14.79 -3.33
N LYS A 36 0.36 15.85 -3.25
CA LYS A 36 0.09 16.57 -2.00
C LYS A 36 -0.58 15.68 -0.96
N GLU A 37 -1.62 14.94 -1.33
CA GLU A 37 -2.33 14.04 -0.41
C GLU A 37 -1.45 12.89 0.04
N THR A 38 -0.61 12.34 -0.86
CA THR A 38 0.36 11.28 -0.53
C THR A 38 1.35 11.72 0.56
N ILE A 39 1.95 12.91 0.40
CA ILE A 39 2.90 13.47 1.38
C ILE A 39 2.19 13.75 2.70
N LYS A 40 1.02 14.41 2.64
CA LYS A 40 0.23 14.76 3.82
C LYS A 40 -0.16 13.52 4.64
N LEU A 41 -0.59 12.44 3.97
CA LEU A 41 -0.97 11.19 4.64
C LEU A 41 0.24 10.56 5.34
N TRP A 42 1.39 10.52 4.66
CA TRP A 42 2.62 10.00 5.27
C TRP A 42 3.09 10.84 6.46
N GLU A 43 3.09 12.17 6.33
CA GLU A 43 3.46 13.10 7.41
C GLU A 43 2.51 13.01 8.60
N TYR A 44 1.22 12.76 8.37
CA TYR A 44 0.25 12.52 9.42
C TYR A 44 0.61 11.25 10.22
N TYR A 45 0.79 10.11 9.55
CA TYR A 45 1.10 8.86 10.26
C TYR A 45 2.50 8.84 10.91
N MET A 46 3.46 9.59 10.36
CA MET A 46 4.78 9.76 10.98
C MET A 46 4.72 10.43 12.36
N GLN A 47 3.69 11.24 12.65
CA GLN A 47 3.53 11.91 13.94
C GLN A 47 3.18 10.93 15.08
N PHE A 48 2.56 9.78 14.76
CA PHE A 48 2.10 8.81 15.76
C PHE A 48 3.16 7.79 16.18
N GLY A 49 4.38 7.90 15.65
CA GLY A 49 5.59 7.28 16.21
C GLY A 49 5.56 5.77 16.42
N SER A 50 6.08 5.00 15.45
CA SER A 50 6.45 3.59 15.70
C SER A 50 7.54 3.01 14.79
N GLY A 51 8.07 3.75 13.81
CA GLY A 51 9.18 3.27 12.97
C GLY A 51 9.32 4.03 11.64
N GLN A 52 10.17 3.51 10.74
CA GLN A 52 10.23 4.01 9.36
C GLN A 52 9.00 3.52 8.60
N ILE A 53 8.12 4.45 8.18
CA ILE A 53 6.98 4.13 7.33
C ILE A 53 7.46 4.11 5.87
N ALA A 54 7.57 2.92 5.30
CA ALA A 54 7.85 2.77 3.87
C ALA A 54 6.60 3.06 3.03
N MET A 55 6.80 3.66 1.86
CA MET A 55 5.73 3.96 0.91
C MET A 55 5.88 3.08 -0.32
N LEU A 56 4.97 2.11 -0.46
CA LEU A 56 4.89 1.28 -1.65
C LEU A 56 4.11 2.03 -2.74
N ILE A 57 4.70 2.15 -3.93
CA ILE A 57 4.07 2.79 -5.08
C ILE A 57 4.24 1.88 -6.29
N GLU A 58 3.15 1.61 -7.00
CA GLU A 58 3.20 0.89 -8.26
C GLU A 58 4.00 1.67 -9.30
N ASP A 59 4.98 1.01 -9.93
CA ASP A 59 5.86 1.59 -10.95
C ASP A 59 5.19 1.61 -12.34
N LYS A 60 4.04 2.27 -12.42
CA LYS A 60 3.23 2.37 -13.64
C LYS A 60 2.48 3.70 -13.69
N ALA A 61 2.26 4.21 -14.90
CA ALA A 61 1.48 5.43 -15.16
C ALA A 61 1.88 6.59 -14.24
N SER A 62 0.93 7.19 -13.51
CA SER A 62 1.18 8.29 -12.58
C SER A 62 2.12 7.93 -11.42
N GLY A 63 2.23 6.65 -11.07
CA GLY A 63 3.14 6.15 -10.04
C GLY A 63 4.61 6.38 -10.38
N GLN A 64 4.99 6.29 -11.66
CA GLN A 64 6.39 6.51 -12.08
C GLN A 64 6.84 7.95 -11.80
N SER A 65 6.02 8.93 -12.17
CA SER A 65 6.26 10.33 -11.87
C SER A 65 6.29 10.58 -10.37
N LEU A 66 5.35 9.99 -9.63
CA LEU A 66 5.27 10.15 -8.17
C LEU A 66 6.52 9.59 -7.47
N ILE A 67 7.00 8.41 -7.88
CA ILE A 67 8.24 7.81 -7.36
C ILE A 67 9.43 8.75 -7.57
N GLN A 68 9.61 9.27 -8.78
CA GLN A 68 10.72 10.16 -9.11
C GLN A 68 10.67 11.44 -8.28
N ASP A 69 9.49 12.07 -8.23
CA ASP A 69 9.27 13.30 -7.49
C ASP A 69 9.50 13.13 -5.99
N LEU A 70 8.93 12.09 -5.38
CA LEU A 70 9.07 11.86 -3.94
C LEU A 70 10.53 11.54 -3.57
N LYS A 71 11.22 10.72 -4.37
CA LYS A 71 12.66 10.43 -4.15
C LYS A 71 13.54 11.67 -4.28
N ARG A 72 13.18 12.61 -5.16
CA ARG A 72 13.93 13.86 -5.37
C ARG A 72 13.64 14.91 -4.30
N SER A 73 12.39 15.03 -3.85
CA SER A 73 11.90 16.17 -3.08
C SER A 73 11.59 15.88 -1.61
N THR A 74 11.66 14.63 -1.18
CA THR A 74 11.28 14.23 0.19
C THR A 74 12.25 13.20 0.78
N LYS A 75 12.11 12.93 2.08
CA LYS A 75 12.81 11.84 2.77
C LYS A 75 11.97 10.56 2.87
N ILE A 76 10.84 10.49 2.16
CA ILE A 76 9.93 9.35 2.21
C ILE A 76 10.65 8.10 1.67
N PRO A 77 10.71 7.00 2.44
CA PRO A 77 11.29 5.73 1.96
C PRO A 77 10.39 5.07 0.90
N VAL A 78 10.54 5.49 -0.36
CA VAL A 78 9.74 4.97 -1.48
C VAL A 78 10.26 3.63 -1.99
N ILE A 79 9.38 2.63 -2.00
CA ILE A 79 9.59 1.30 -2.58
C ILE A 79 8.73 1.20 -3.85
N ALA A 80 9.39 1.04 -4.99
CA ALA A 80 8.69 0.82 -6.26
C ALA A 80 8.23 -0.65 -6.36
N VAL A 81 6.96 -0.87 -6.67
CA VAL A 81 6.35 -2.19 -6.82
C VAL A 81 6.06 -2.43 -8.29
N LYS A 82 6.53 -3.54 -8.85
CA LYS A 82 6.21 -3.94 -10.22
C LYS A 82 4.98 -4.84 -10.26
N ALA A 83 4.09 -4.58 -11.22
CA ALA A 83 2.93 -5.42 -11.49
C ALA A 83 3.29 -6.52 -12.50
N ASP A 84 4.14 -7.47 -12.10
CA ASP A 84 4.71 -8.48 -13.01
C ASP A 84 3.77 -9.68 -13.27
N VAL A 85 2.77 -9.89 -12.43
CA VAL A 85 1.78 -10.98 -12.54
C VAL A 85 0.36 -10.44 -12.48
N ASN A 86 -0.62 -11.19 -13.00
CA ASN A 86 -2.02 -10.76 -12.98
C ASN A 86 -2.55 -10.57 -11.54
N LYS A 87 -3.62 -9.77 -11.39
CA LYS A 87 -4.16 -9.36 -10.09
C LYS A 87 -4.64 -10.55 -9.24
N GLN A 88 -5.28 -11.54 -9.87
CA GLN A 88 -5.81 -12.73 -9.19
C GLN A 88 -4.69 -13.55 -8.54
N VAL A 89 -3.59 -13.76 -9.25
CA VAL A 89 -2.42 -14.47 -8.73
C VAL A 89 -1.81 -13.69 -7.56
N ARG A 90 -1.69 -12.36 -7.65
CA ARG A 90 -1.19 -11.55 -6.51
C ARG A 90 -2.08 -11.67 -5.28
N MET A 91 -3.40 -11.61 -5.47
CA MET A 91 -4.33 -11.72 -4.35
C MET A 91 -4.33 -13.12 -3.75
N SER A 92 -4.22 -14.16 -4.59
CA SER A 92 -4.04 -15.54 -4.11
C SER A 92 -2.75 -15.72 -3.31
N SER A 93 -1.65 -15.09 -3.71
CA SER A 93 -0.39 -15.11 -2.93
C SER A 93 -0.50 -14.36 -1.60
N ALA A 94 -1.42 -13.39 -1.51
CA ALA A 94 -1.67 -12.61 -0.30
C ALA A 94 -2.70 -13.28 0.65
N SER A 95 -3.55 -14.18 0.15
CA SER A 95 -4.64 -14.80 0.92
C SER A 95 -4.19 -15.57 2.17
N PRO A 96 -3.01 -16.23 2.23
CA PRO A 96 -2.61 -16.97 3.42
C PRO A 96 -2.56 -16.14 4.70
N LEU A 97 -2.19 -14.86 4.64
CA LEU A 97 -2.20 -13.97 5.81
C LEU A 97 -3.63 -13.65 6.28
N ILE A 98 -4.55 -13.51 5.34
CA ILE A 98 -5.98 -13.25 5.64
C ILE A 98 -6.61 -14.52 6.23
N GLU A 99 -6.41 -15.67 5.60
CA GLU A 99 -6.93 -16.97 6.03
C GLU A 99 -6.39 -17.38 7.40
N ALA A 100 -5.15 -17.01 7.73
CA ALA A 100 -4.55 -17.23 9.04
C ALA A 100 -5.08 -16.28 10.13
N GLY A 101 -6.03 -15.40 9.84
CA GLY A 101 -6.60 -14.45 10.79
C GLY A 101 -5.61 -13.34 11.21
N ARG A 102 -4.62 -13.04 10.37
CA ARG A 102 -3.57 -12.04 10.67
C ARG A 102 -3.89 -10.64 10.15
N VAL A 103 -5.01 -10.46 9.46
CA VAL A 103 -5.43 -9.18 8.86
C VAL A 103 -6.66 -8.66 9.59
N TYR A 104 -6.57 -7.44 10.11
CA TYR A 104 -7.59 -6.81 10.93
C TYR A 104 -8.12 -5.55 10.26
N LEU A 105 -9.44 -5.45 10.20
CA LEU A 105 -10.17 -4.27 9.75
C LEU A 105 -10.75 -3.52 10.95
N PRO A 106 -10.90 -2.18 10.88
CA PRO A 106 -11.57 -1.41 11.92
C PRO A 106 -13.07 -1.67 11.90
N ASP A 107 -13.74 -1.55 13.06
CA ASP A 107 -15.18 -1.83 13.18
C ASP A 107 -16.06 -0.78 12.50
N LYS A 108 -15.73 0.53 12.64
CA LYS A 108 -16.57 1.63 12.15
C LYS A 108 -15.76 2.76 11.56
N VAL A 109 -15.63 2.78 10.23
CA VAL A 109 -15.02 3.87 9.48
C VAL A 109 -15.75 4.10 8.14
N PRO A 110 -15.78 5.33 7.61
CA PRO A 110 -16.58 5.64 6.41
C PRO A 110 -16.17 4.88 5.14
N TRP A 111 -14.90 4.46 5.02
CA TRP A 111 -14.36 3.79 3.84
C TRP A 111 -14.50 2.26 3.88
N LEU A 112 -14.92 1.67 5.00
CA LEU A 112 -14.91 0.22 5.19
C LEU A 112 -15.81 -0.51 4.20
N VAL A 113 -17.03 -0.02 4.02
CA VAL A 113 -18.02 -0.62 3.09
C VAL A 113 -17.47 -0.67 1.67
N GLU A 114 -16.79 0.39 1.23
CA GLU A 114 -16.17 0.43 -0.10
C GLU A 114 -15.04 -0.61 -0.22
N TYR A 115 -14.18 -0.68 0.79
CA TYR A 115 -13.08 -1.63 0.86
C TYR A 115 -13.57 -3.08 0.82
N GLU A 116 -14.54 -3.44 1.67
CA GLU A 116 -15.13 -4.77 1.72
C GLU A 116 -15.86 -5.12 0.42
N THR A 117 -16.59 -4.17 -0.16
CA THR A 117 -17.29 -4.40 -1.44
C THR A 117 -16.31 -4.71 -2.57
N GLN A 118 -15.15 -4.03 -2.62
CA GLN A 118 -14.13 -4.33 -3.62
C GLN A 118 -13.56 -5.74 -3.46
N HIS A 119 -13.26 -6.14 -2.22
CA HIS A 119 -12.74 -7.49 -1.94
C HIS A 119 -13.77 -8.58 -2.19
N ALA A 120 -15.02 -8.39 -1.75
CA ALA A 120 -16.08 -9.39 -1.89
C ALA A 120 -16.52 -9.61 -3.35
N ARG A 121 -16.35 -8.62 -4.22
CA ARG A 121 -16.74 -8.71 -5.63
C ARG A 121 -15.56 -8.98 -6.58
N PHE A 122 -14.35 -9.06 -6.07
CA PHE A 122 -13.18 -9.43 -6.86
C PHE A 122 -13.26 -10.92 -7.27
N PRO A 123 -12.91 -11.31 -8.51
CA PRO A 123 -12.31 -10.49 -9.58
C PRO A 123 -13.32 -9.97 -10.63
N LEU A 124 -14.62 -10.04 -10.35
CA LEU A 124 -15.67 -9.77 -11.34
C LEU A 124 -16.06 -8.29 -11.43
N TRP A 125 -15.70 -7.48 -10.42
CA TRP A 125 -16.02 -6.06 -10.41
C TRP A 125 -14.97 -5.23 -11.15
N ARG A 126 -15.42 -4.11 -11.73
CA ARG A 126 -14.55 -3.16 -12.44
C ARG A 126 -13.65 -2.31 -11.54
N PHE A 127 -13.93 -2.29 -10.23
CA PHE A 127 -13.15 -1.55 -9.25
C PHE A 127 -12.40 -2.54 -8.38
N ASP A 128 -11.07 -2.48 -8.43
CA ASP A 128 -10.17 -3.41 -7.76
C ASP A 128 -8.90 -2.73 -7.23
N ASP A 129 -8.83 -1.40 -7.27
CA ASP A 129 -7.65 -0.62 -6.86
C ASP A 129 -7.29 -0.86 -5.37
N LEU A 130 -8.30 -1.06 -4.50
CA LEU A 130 -8.08 -1.39 -3.08
C LEU A 130 -7.61 -2.84 -2.89
N VAL A 131 -8.08 -3.76 -3.73
CA VAL A 131 -7.61 -5.15 -3.74
C VAL A 131 -6.16 -5.20 -4.20
N ASP A 132 -5.82 -4.42 -5.21
CA ASP A 132 -4.45 -4.28 -5.69
C ASP A 132 -3.54 -3.73 -4.60
N SER A 133 -3.92 -2.61 -3.96
CA SER A 133 -3.14 -2.01 -2.87
C SER A 133 -2.91 -3.01 -1.72
N THR A 134 -3.94 -3.75 -1.33
CA THR A 134 -3.87 -4.77 -0.28
C THR A 134 -2.94 -5.91 -0.68
N SER A 135 -3.09 -6.44 -1.89
CA SER A 135 -2.23 -7.53 -2.39
C SER A 135 -0.77 -7.11 -2.47
N GLN A 136 -0.47 -5.86 -2.84
CA GLN A 136 0.90 -5.35 -2.90
C GLN A 136 1.53 -5.29 -1.52
N TYR A 137 0.81 -4.76 -0.51
CA TYR A 137 1.28 -4.72 0.87
C TYR A 137 1.52 -6.12 1.43
N LEU A 138 0.51 -7.00 1.38
CA LEU A 138 0.58 -8.34 1.96
C LEU A 138 1.66 -9.20 1.31
N ASN A 139 1.84 -9.11 -0.01
CA ASN A 139 2.94 -9.79 -0.69
C ASN A 139 4.31 -9.20 -0.37
N TRP A 140 4.39 -7.91 -0.01
CA TRP A 140 5.65 -7.29 0.38
C TRP A 140 6.08 -7.74 1.78
N VAL A 141 5.16 -7.73 2.76
CA VAL A 141 5.45 -8.17 4.14
C VAL A 141 5.59 -9.69 4.26
N GLY A 142 4.80 -10.46 3.50
CA GLY A 142 4.83 -11.92 3.51
C GLY A 142 6.06 -12.54 2.84
N LYS A 143 6.83 -11.74 2.07
CA LYS A 143 8.11 -12.22 1.52
C LYS A 143 9.15 -12.30 2.64
N PRO A 144 9.87 -13.43 2.76
CA PRO A 144 11.03 -13.50 3.63
C PRO A 144 12.02 -12.42 3.21
N HIS A 145 12.19 -11.41 4.06
CA HIS A 145 13.22 -10.41 3.86
C HIS A 145 14.56 -11.07 4.17
N TYR A 146 15.12 -11.82 3.22
CA TYR A 146 16.53 -12.18 3.27
C TYR A 146 17.32 -10.88 3.12
N ARG A 147 17.53 -10.19 4.24
CA ARG A 147 18.47 -9.09 4.34
C ARG A 147 19.85 -9.71 4.12
N LYS A 148 20.34 -9.68 2.87
CA LYS A 148 21.79 -9.63 2.66
C LYS A 148 22.26 -8.41 3.42
N MET A 149 22.71 -8.58 4.66
CA MET A 149 23.44 -7.55 5.38
C MET A 149 24.65 -7.21 4.51
N LYS A 150 24.56 -6.11 3.76
CA LYS A 150 25.77 -5.47 3.26
C LYS A 150 26.50 -5.03 4.53
N ARG A 151 27.54 -5.77 4.93
CA ARG A 151 28.45 -5.38 6.01
C ARG A 151 28.98 -4.00 5.64
N LYS A 152 28.36 -2.96 6.19
CA LYS A 152 28.87 -1.59 6.09
C LYS A 152 29.91 -1.47 7.19
N PHE A 153 31.17 -1.64 6.82
CA PHE A 153 32.26 -1.28 7.70
C PHE A 153 32.29 0.25 7.79
N TRP A 154 32.39 0.78 9.01
CA TRP A 154 32.75 2.17 9.24
C TRP A 154 34.20 2.40 8.77
N LYS A 155 34.49 3.58 8.22
CA LYS A 155 35.85 4.11 8.04
C LYS A 155 36.00 5.34 8.92
#